data_AF-A0A831K519-F1
#
_entry.id   AF-A0A831K519-F1
#
_cell.length_a   1.000
_cell.length_b   1.000
_cell.length_c   1.000
_cell.angle_alpha   90.00
_cell.angle_beta   90.00
_cell.angle_gamma   90.00
#
_symmetry.space_group_name_H-M   'P 1'
#
loop_
_entity.id
_entity.type
_entity.pdbx_description
1 polymer ?
#
loop_
_entity_poly.entity_id
_entity_poly.type
_entity_poly.pdbx_seq_one_letter_code
_entity_poly.pdbx_strand_id
1 'polypeptide(L)'
;MACEQQQAAYEAARNHVIEIRKELKDYTGSDLPGDSAPSGQWPEGTNEGNAEVEDIRIRLQNAIDALADARMALNQCRRAAKKTPHKDDITVNIGVMLEDSKDQKWMLRVLSHDDSLDYVIVPDNLEHMLKFFSRLSRQGIHIKKLVLMGHGSKTHTHIGRLQPVDIDIDFLRNRTRKHKEYIDTSEKKVEALERQLKKAINATKKRELKLKLENAREELESNRFDYQTYQKKLELFDEAANAFAKDSLIGLFSCYAAYDNKAKTMMYNLGKAFLERNGGTVVGFTGFIWTPKKIHPLIAALAGSEDVIALPTGEKIVHHVRKGRCGKPCKNFRRYGYCDHPRAKDGGPCWIHR
;
A
#
# COMPACT_ATOMS: atom_id res chain seq x y z
N MET A 1 2.05 -32.04 7.03
CA MET A 1 1.45 -32.31 8.35
C MET A 1 0.85 -31.05 9.01
N ALA A 2 1.63 -30.08 9.51
CA ALA A 2 1.05 -28.92 10.23
C ALA A 2 0.10 -28.04 9.39
N CYS A 3 0.40 -27.78 8.11
CA CYS A 3 -0.48 -26.95 7.27
C CYS A 3 -1.68 -27.69 6.70
N GLU A 4 -1.64 -29.01 6.62
CA GLU A 4 -2.81 -29.83 6.25
C GLU A 4 -3.85 -29.80 7.36
N GLN A 5 -3.41 -29.82 8.63
CA GLN A 5 -4.30 -29.63 9.78
C GLN A 5 -4.94 -28.24 9.79
N GLN A 6 -4.18 -27.18 9.48
CA GLN A 6 -4.72 -25.82 9.36
C GLN A 6 -5.64 -25.64 8.15
N GLN A 7 -5.36 -26.34 7.04
CA GLN A 7 -6.22 -26.36 5.86
C GLN A 7 -7.56 -27.04 6.18
N ALA A 8 -7.52 -28.19 6.86
CA ALA A 8 -8.72 -28.90 7.31
C ALA A 8 -9.54 -28.07 8.31
N ALA A 9 -8.88 -27.35 9.23
CA ALA A 9 -9.55 -26.45 10.16
C ALA A 9 -10.26 -25.28 9.45
N TYR A 10 -9.61 -24.68 8.43
CA TYR A 10 -10.23 -23.66 7.60
C TYR A 10 -11.44 -24.20 6.81
N GLU A 11 -11.32 -25.39 6.23
CA GLU A 11 -12.43 -26.03 5.50
C GLU A 11 -13.60 -26.37 6.41
N ALA A 12 -13.34 -26.87 7.62
CA ALA A 12 -14.37 -27.13 8.62
C ALA A 12 -15.08 -25.84 9.06
N ALA A 13 -14.34 -24.77 9.37
CA ALA A 13 -14.92 -23.47 9.72
C ALA A 13 -15.76 -22.89 8.57
N ARG A 14 -15.28 -23.02 7.32
CA ARG A 14 -16.01 -22.58 6.13
C ARG A 14 -17.31 -23.35 5.94
N ASN A 15 -17.28 -24.68 6.10
CA ASN A 15 -18.48 -25.51 5.98
C ASN A 15 -19.50 -25.18 7.07
N HIS A 16 -19.06 -24.90 8.30
CA HIS A 16 -19.94 -24.49 9.40
C HIS A 16 -20.66 -23.15 9.10
N VAL A 17 -19.95 -22.16 8.54
CA VAL A 17 -20.59 -20.90 8.07
C VAL A 17 -21.62 -21.17 6.98
N ILE A 18 -21.34 -22.08 6.04
CA ILE A 18 -22.28 -22.47 4.98
C ILE A 18 -23.53 -23.13 5.58
N GLU A 19 -23.39 -24.02 6.56
CA GLU A 19 -24.51 -24.67 7.24
C GLU A 19 -25.40 -23.68 7.98
N ILE A 20 -24.82 -22.76 8.76
CA ILE A 20 -25.60 -21.74 9.49
C ILE A 20 -26.32 -20.80 8.51
N ARG A 21 -25.68 -20.43 7.39
CA ARG A 21 -26.35 -19.64 6.34
C ARG A 21 -27.52 -20.38 5.69
N LYS A 22 -27.39 -21.70 5.53
CA LYS A 22 -28.47 -22.54 5.01
C LYS A 22 -29.63 -22.62 6.02
N GLU A 23 -29.34 -22.85 7.30
CA GLU A 23 -30.33 -22.81 8.38
C GLU A 23 -31.09 -21.47 8.39
N LEU A 24 -30.36 -20.36 8.28
CA LEU A 24 -30.94 -19.03 8.23
C LEU A 24 -31.81 -18.80 6.99
N LYS A 25 -31.37 -19.28 5.81
CA LYS A 25 -32.15 -19.24 4.57
C LYS A 25 -33.43 -20.07 4.66
N ASP A 26 -33.34 -21.26 5.23
CA ASP A 26 -34.49 -22.15 5.42
C ASP A 26 -35.51 -21.52 6.39
N TYR A 27 -35.03 -20.76 7.38
CA TYR A 27 -35.85 -20.06 8.35
C TYR A 27 -36.48 -18.76 7.81
N THR A 28 -35.76 -17.97 7.01
CA THR A 28 -36.24 -16.67 6.50
C THR A 28 -36.85 -16.73 5.09
N GLY A 29 -36.71 -17.86 4.39
CA GLY A 29 -37.19 -18.04 3.01
C GLY A 29 -36.46 -17.17 1.98
N SER A 30 -35.36 -16.51 2.34
CA SER A 30 -34.63 -15.58 1.47
C SER A 30 -33.13 -15.86 1.41
N ASP A 31 -32.55 -15.71 0.22
CA ASP A 31 -31.11 -15.79 0.02
C ASP A 31 -30.42 -14.59 0.69
N LEU A 32 -29.38 -14.88 1.47
CA LEU A 32 -28.55 -13.84 2.07
C LEU A 32 -27.68 -13.17 1.01
N PRO A 33 -27.37 -11.88 1.19
CA PRO A 33 -26.44 -11.21 0.30
C PRO A 33 -25.05 -11.84 0.46
N GLY A 34 -24.34 -12.05 -0.65
CA GLY A 34 -23.11 -12.87 -0.73
C GLY A 34 -21.94 -12.34 0.11
N ASP A 35 -20.79 -13.04 0.06
CA ASP A 35 -19.57 -12.78 0.86
C ASP A 35 -18.99 -11.35 0.80
N SER A 36 -19.52 -10.50 -0.08
CA SER A 36 -19.16 -9.11 -0.29
C SER A 36 -20.21 -8.11 0.21
N ALA A 37 -21.26 -8.57 0.88
CA ALA A 37 -22.32 -7.72 1.40
C ALA A 37 -21.87 -7.00 2.69
N PRO A 38 -22.03 -5.67 2.80
CA PRO A 38 -21.78 -4.95 4.04
C PRO A 38 -22.72 -5.47 5.13
N SER A 39 -22.21 -5.59 6.35
CA SER A 39 -22.80 -6.26 7.52
C SER A 39 -24.08 -5.61 8.09
N GLY A 40 -24.95 -5.01 7.27
CA GLY A 40 -25.98 -4.08 7.74
C GLY A 40 -27.39 -4.20 7.15
N GLN A 41 -27.63 -5.01 6.12
CA GLN A 41 -28.97 -5.12 5.52
C GLN A 41 -29.56 -6.51 5.74
N TRP A 42 -30.12 -6.69 6.93
CA TRP A 42 -31.02 -7.81 7.22
C TRP A 42 -32.47 -7.34 7.03
N PRO A 43 -33.35 -8.15 6.43
CA PRO A 43 -34.75 -7.79 6.24
C PRO A 43 -35.43 -7.59 7.61
N GLU A 44 -36.01 -6.41 7.85
CA GLU A 44 -36.78 -6.13 9.05
C GLU A 44 -38.09 -6.97 9.03
N GLY A 45 -38.08 -8.07 9.79
CA GLY A 45 -39.22 -8.97 9.98
C GLY A 45 -39.85 -8.88 11.37
N THR A 46 -41.15 -9.11 11.44
CA THR A 46 -42.09 -8.80 12.53
C THR A 46 -41.96 -9.63 13.82
N ASN A 47 -41.75 -8.92 14.93
CA ASN A 47 -42.02 -9.11 16.38
C ASN A 47 -42.31 -10.45 17.08
N GLU A 48 -42.43 -11.63 16.47
CA GLU A 48 -42.61 -12.89 17.24
C GLU A 48 -41.65 -14.04 16.87
N GLY A 49 -40.83 -13.90 15.81
CA GLY A 49 -39.74 -14.84 15.47
C GLY A 49 -38.34 -14.40 15.92
N ASN A 50 -38.23 -13.38 16.79
CA ASN A 50 -37.03 -12.57 16.92
C ASN A 50 -35.89 -13.22 17.75
N ALA A 51 -36.20 -14.17 18.63
CA ALA A 51 -35.19 -14.80 19.49
C ALA A 51 -34.38 -15.87 18.75
N GLU A 52 -35.03 -16.71 17.94
CA GLU A 52 -34.35 -17.75 17.15
C GLU A 52 -33.52 -17.16 16.01
N VAL A 53 -34.02 -16.11 15.33
CA VAL A 53 -33.25 -15.41 14.29
C VAL A 53 -32.03 -14.69 14.88
N GLU A 54 -32.17 -14.07 16.06
CA GLU A 54 -31.04 -13.42 16.74
C GLU A 54 -30.01 -14.44 17.25
N ASP A 55 -30.44 -15.61 17.72
CA ASP A 55 -29.53 -16.72 18.07
C ASP A 55 -28.75 -17.22 16.84
N ILE A 56 -29.44 -17.47 15.72
CA ILE A 56 -28.79 -17.85 14.45
C ILE A 56 -27.80 -16.76 14.00
N ARG A 57 -28.13 -15.48 14.20
CA ARG A 57 -27.25 -14.35 13.87
C ARG A 57 -25.98 -14.35 14.72
N ILE A 58 -26.10 -14.55 16.03
CA ILE A 58 -24.96 -14.64 16.96
C ILE A 58 -24.07 -15.84 16.60
N ARG A 59 -24.67 -17.00 16.33
CA ARG A 59 -23.95 -18.20 15.87
C ARG A 59 -23.20 -17.94 14.56
N LEU A 60 -23.84 -17.26 13.60
CA LEU A 60 -23.22 -16.91 12.31
C LEU A 60 -22.02 -15.96 12.51
N GLN A 61 -22.15 -14.94 13.36
CA GLN A 61 -21.05 -14.02 13.64
C GLN A 61 -19.86 -14.73 14.27
N ASN A 62 -20.10 -15.57 15.29
CA ASN A 62 -19.05 -16.37 15.93
C ASN A 62 -18.37 -17.33 14.93
N ALA A 63 -19.13 -17.91 14.00
CA ALA A 63 -18.58 -18.77 12.95
C ALA A 63 -17.74 -17.99 11.91
N ILE A 64 -18.13 -16.76 11.58
CA ILE A 64 -17.36 -15.85 10.72
C ILE A 64 -16.03 -15.47 11.38
N ASP A 65 -16.07 -15.14 12.67
CA ASP A 65 -14.86 -14.78 13.43
C ASP A 65 -13.89 -15.99 13.51
N ALA A 66 -14.42 -17.19 13.79
CA ALA A 66 -13.63 -18.42 13.77
C ALA A 66 -13.04 -18.75 12.39
N LEU A 67 -13.77 -18.44 11.30
CA LEU A 67 -13.28 -18.59 9.93
C LEU A 67 -12.14 -17.59 9.63
N ALA A 68 -12.23 -16.36 10.14
CA ALA A 68 -11.18 -15.36 10.00
C ALA A 68 -9.90 -15.81 10.72
N ASP A 69 -10.02 -16.32 11.95
CA ASP A 69 -8.91 -16.85 12.74
C ASP A 69 -8.26 -18.07 12.06
N ALA A 70 -9.07 -19.03 11.58
CA ALA A 70 -8.58 -20.21 10.87
C ALA A 70 -7.85 -19.82 9.56
N ARG A 71 -8.36 -18.80 8.86
CA ARG A 71 -7.71 -18.25 7.66
C ARG A 71 -6.37 -17.58 8.00
N MET A 72 -6.30 -16.84 9.10
CA MET A 72 -5.05 -16.24 9.59
C MET A 72 -4.02 -17.32 9.95
N ALA A 73 -4.41 -18.35 10.69
CA ALA A 73 -3.55 -19.48 11.06
C ALA A 73 -3.06 -20.27 9.84
N LEU A 74 -3.94 -20.54 8.86
CA LEU A 74 -3.56 -21.17 7.59
C LEU A 74 -2.57 -20.32 6.79
N ASN A 75 -2.76 -19.00 6.75
CA ASN A 75 -1.83 -18.08 6.09
C ASN A 75 -0.46 -18.05 6.79
N GLN A 76 -0.44 -18.04 8.12
CA GLN A 76 0.80 -18.13 8.89
C GLN A 76 1.52 -19.46 8.64
N CYS A 77 0.78 -20.58 8.62
CA CYS A 77 1.37 -21.88 8.30
C CYS A 77 1.90 -21.93 6.87
N ARG A 78 1.16 -21.45 5.87
CA ARG A 78 1.63 -21.36 4.47
C ARG A 78 2.86 -20.47 4.33
N ARG A 79 2.97 -19.39 5.12
CA ARG A 79 4.19 -18.56 5.20
C ARG A 79 5.36 -19.34 5.79
N ALA A 80 5.11 -20.13 6.84
CA ALA A 80 6.13 -20.98 7.45
C ALA A 80 6.57 -22.15 6.54
N ALA A 81 5.64 -22.79 5.84
CA ALA A 81 5.90 -23.89 4.91
C ALA A 81 6.55 -23.43 3.59
N LYS A 82 6.39 -22.16 3.21
CA LYS A 82 7.14 -21.53 2.10
C LYS A 82 8.61 -21.25 2.42
N LYS A 83 9.10 -21.55 3.63
CA LYS A 83 10.53 -21.72 3.89
C LYS A 83 11.02 -23.04 3.29
N THR A 84 10.92 -23.19 1.97
CA THR A 84 11.77 -24.12 1.22
C THR A 84 13.24 -23.70 1.38
N PRO A 85 14.19 -24.64 1.41
CA PRO A 85 15.60 -24.32 1.48
C PRO A 85 16.02 -23.51 0.25
N HIS A 86 16.88 -22.51 0.49
CA HIS A 86 17.46 -21.56 -0.46
C HIS A 86 17.55 -22.06 -1.90
N LYS A 87 16.57 -21.65 -2.73
CA LYS A 87 16.92 -21.13 -4.05
C LYS A 87 17.51 -19.75 -3.76
N ASP A 88 18.72 -19.48 -4.24
CA ASP A 88 19.49 -18.27 -3.94
C ASP A 88 18.58 -17.05 -3.78
N ASP A 89 18.75 -16.33 -2.68
CA ASP A 89 17.98 -15.13 -2.34
C ASP A 89 18.05 -14.16 -3.54
N ILE A 90 17.03 -14.19 -4.42
CA ILE A 90 17.10 -13.49 -5.71
C ILE A 90 16.99 -12.02 -5.40
N THR A 91 18.11 -11.31 -5.43
CA THR A 91 18.13 -9.88 -5.22
C THR A 91 18.00 -9.11 -6.53
N VAL A 92 17.25 -8.01 -6.51
CA VAL A 92 17.09 -7.10 -7.64
C VAL A 92 17.31 -5.64 -7.21
N ASN A 93 17.69 -4.82 -8.18
CA ASN A 93 17.90 -3.40 -8.07
C ASN A 93 16.87 -2.68 -8.95
N ILE A 94 16.10 -1.76 -8.37
CA ILE A 94 14.91 -1.20 -9.01
C ILE A 94 14.99 0.32 -9.03
N GLY A 95 14.77 0.91 -10.20
CA GLY A 95 14.46 2.32 -10.36
C GLY A 95 12.95 2.55 -10.38
N VAL A 96 12.47 3.59 -9.70
CA VAL A 96 11.07 4.01 -9.72
C VAL A 96 10.98 5.45 -10.20
N MET A 97 10.18 5.65 -11.23
CA MET A 97 9.81 6.97 -11.73
C MET A 97 8.43 7.34 -11.20
N LEU A 98 8.36 8.31 -10.31
CA LEU A 98 7.08 8.81 -9.75
C LEU A 98 6.65 10.15 -10.37
N GLU A 99 7.40 10.63 -11.38
CA GLU A 99 7.19 11.94 -11.99
C GLU A 99 6.23 11.91 -13.17
N ASP A 100 5.38 12.95 -13.25
CA ASP A 100 4.49 13.24 -14.38
C ASP A 100 4.70 14.66 -14.92
N SER A 101 5.96 15.05 -15.06
CA SER A 101 6.39 16.35 -15.54
C SER A 101 7.08 16.23 -16.90
N LYS A 102 7.34 17.38 -17.52
CA LYS A 102 8.11 17.48 -18.78
C LYS A 102 9.48 16.80 -18.72
N ASP A 103 10.02 16.62 -17.52
CA ASP A 103 11.36 16.08 -17.29
C ASP A 103 11.36 14.54 -17.11
N GLN A 104 10.19 13.91 -17.09
CA GLN A 104 10.01 12.45 -16.99
C GLN A 104 10.85 11.70 -18.04
N LYS A 105 10.87 12.14 -19.31
CA LYS A 105 11.66 11.51 -20.37
C LYS A 105 13.17 11.59 -20.13
N TRP A 106 13.63 12.65 -19.48
CA TRP A 106 15.03 12.79 -19.13
C TRP A 106 15.37 11.90 -17.94
N MET A 107 14.54 11.89 -16.89
CA MET A 107 14.73 11.05 -15.71
C MET A 107 14.66 9.55 -16.03
N LEU A 108 13.72 9.14 -16.89
CA LEU A 108 13.64 7.77 -17.36
C LEU A 108 14.92 7.37 -18.08
N ARG A 109 15.45 8.25 -18.95
CA ARG A 109 16.76 8.01 -19.57
C ARG A 109 17.85 7.87 -18.52
N VAL A 110 17.90 8.72 -17.50
CA VAL A 110 18.92 8.61 -16.43
C VAL A 110 18.84 7.26 -15.72
N LEU A 111 17.66 6.83 -15.27
CA LEU A 111 17.50 5.51 -14.65
C LEU A 111 17.87 4.37 -15.60
N SER A 112 17.48 4.46 -16.87
CA SER A 112 17.82 3.43 -17.87
C SER A 112 19.32 3.39 -18.25
N HIS A 113 20.12 4.40 -17.90
CA HIS A 113 21.58 4.38 -18.09
C HIS A 113 22.33 3.97 -16.81
N ASP A 114 21.63 3.74 -15.68
CA ASP A 114 22.24 3.15 -14.49
C ASP A 114 22.31 1.63 -14.67
N ASP A 115 23.45 1.13 -15.16
CA ASP A 115 23.71 -0.29 -15.40
C ASP A 115 23.63 -1.17 -14.13
N SER A 116 23.52 -0.57 -12.95
CA SER A 116 23.31 -1.31 -11.70
C SER A 116 21.84 -1.62 -11.40
N LEU A 117 20.89 -1.10 -12.18
CA LEU A 117 19.45 -1.38 -12.03
C LEU A 117 19.02 -2.52 -12.96
N ASP A 118 18.30 -3.48 -12.41
CA ASP A 118 17.70 -4.58 -13.18
C ASP A 118 16.40 -4.14 -13.86
N TYR A 119 15.63 -3.28 -13.20
CA TYR A 119 14.33 -2.81 -13.68
C TYR A 119 14.11 -1.33 -13.43
N VAL A 120 13.32 -0.71 -14.32
CA VAL A 120 12.73 0.61 -14.07
C VAL A 120 11.21 0.47 -14.17
N ILE A 121 10.50 0.90 -13.13
CA ILE A 121 9.04 0.92 -13.10
C ILE A 121 8.52 2.35 -13.08
N VAL A 122 7.35 2.55 -13.68
CA VAL A 122 6.62 3.82 -13.70
C VAL A 122 5.22 3.57 -13.14
N PRO A 123 5.05 3.53 -11.80
CA PRO A 123 3.76 3.27 -11.20
C PRO A 123 2.85 4.49 -11.31
N ASP A 124 1.55 4.28 -11.56
CA ASP A 124 0.58 5.38 -11.66
C ASP A 124 0.37 6.10 -10.33
N ASN A 125 0.53 5.39 -9.21
CA ASN A 125 0.36 5.88 -7.85
C ASN A 125 1.14 5.01 -6.84
N LEU A 126 1.15 5.45 -5.57
CA LEU A 126 1.79 4.73 -4.46
C LEU A 126 1.26 3.29 -4.29
N GLU A 127 -0.05 3.06 -4.42
CA GLU A 127 -0.62 1.72 -4.25
C GLU A 127 -0.11 0.74 -5.32
N HIS A 128 0.06 1.20 -6.58
CA HIS A 128 0.67 0.40 -7.64
C HIS A 128 2.12 0.01 -7.31
N MET A 129 2.89 0.96 -6.75
CA MET A 129 4.26 0.69 -6.29
C MET A 129 4.28 -0.36 -5.16
N LEU A 130 3.45 -0.18 -4.13
CA LEU A 130 3.38 -1.12 -3.00
C LEU A 130 2.94 -2.51 -3.44
N LYS A 131 1.90 -2.63 -4.28
CA LYS A 131 1.45 -3.90 -4.84
C LYS A 131 2.55 -4.60 -5.65
N PHE A 132 3.35 -3.84 -6.39
CA PHE A 132 4.48 -4.40 -7.13
C PHE A 132 5.53 -4.98 -6.17
N PHE A 133 5.90 -4.27 -5.10
CA PHE A 133 6.82 -4.80 -4.09
C PHE A 133 6.24 -6.02 -3.36
N SER A 134 4.97 -5.99 -2.95
CA SER A 134 4.29 -7.15 -2.35
C SER A 134 4.30 -8.37 -3.27
N ARG A 135 4.20 -8.18 -4.60
CA ARG A 135 4.33 -9.27 -5.57
C ARG A 135 5.74 -9.86 -5.58
N LEU A 136 6.78 -9.04 -5.56
CA LEU A 136 8.18 -9.51 -5.49
C LEU A 136 8.42 -10.34 -4.22
N SER A 137 7.96 -9.82 -3.08
CA SER A 137 8.00 -10.55 -1.79
C SER A 137 7.34 -11.93 -1.88
N ARG A 138 6.14 -12.03 -2.48
CA ARG A 138 5.43 -13.31 -2.66
C ARG A 138 6.14 -14.29 -3.60
N GLN A 139 7.00 -13.77 -4.48
CA GLN A 139 7.84 -14.53 -5.40
C GLN A 139 9.21 -14.91 -4.79
N GLY A 140 9.52 -14.44 -3.58
CA GLY A 140 10.84 -14.63 -2.96
C GLY A 140 11.94 -13.81 -3.64
N ILE A 141 11.57 -12.69 -4.28
CA ILE A 141 12.50 -11.75 -4.88
C ILE A 141 12.66 -10.56 -3.93
N HIS A 142 13.90 -10.23 -3.60
CA HIS A 142 14.24 -9.20 -2.63
C HIS A 142 14.90 -7.98 -3.29
N ILE A 143 14.52 -6.78 -2.87
CA ILE A 143 15.03 -5.52 -3.38
C ILE A 143 16.30 -5.17 -2.59
N LYS A 144 17.45 -5.17 -3.25
CA LYS A 144 18.73 -4.78 -2.65
C LYS A 144 19.00 -3.29 -2.79
N LYS A 145 18.66 -2.70 -3.93
CA LYS A 145 18.74 -1.25 -4.19
C LYS A 145 17.41 -0.76 -4.75
N LEU A 146 16.89 0.32 -4.19
CA LEU A 146 15.74 1.05 -4.72
C LEU A 146 16.16 2.50 -5.02
N VAL A 147 15.96 2.97 -6.25
CA VAL A 147 16.22 4.36 -6.63
C VAL A 147 14.89 5.05 -6.90
N LEU A 148 14.52 5.99 -6.04
CA LEU A 148 13.35 6.84 -6.21
C LEU A 148 13.78 8.15 -6.87
N MET A 149 13.31 8.38 -8.09
CA MET A 149 13.62 9.60 -8.86
C MET A 149 12.38 10.48 -9.01
N GLY A 150 12.52 11.76 -8.71
CA GLY A 150 11.45 12.75 -8.86
C GLY A 150 11.94 14.18 -8.79
N HIS A 151 11.10 15.12 -9.19
CA HIS A 151 11.35 16.56 -9.07
C HIS A 151 10.78 17.07 -7.76
N GLY A 152 11.67 17.36 -6.82
CA GLY A 152 11.34 18.22 -5.68
C GLY A 152 11.66 19.67 -6.05
N SER A 153 10.75 20.60 -5.77
CA SER A 153 11.11 22.03 -5.74
C SER A 153 11.51 22.43 -4.31
N LYS A 154 12.15 23.59 -4.18
CA LYS A 154 12.50 24.17 -2.87
C LYS A 154 11.27 24.45 -2.01
N THR A 155 10.10 24.67 -2.61
CA THR A 155 8.84 24.97 -1.91
C THR A 155 7.94 23.74 -1.74
N HIS A 156 8.06 22.77 -2.64
CA HIS A 156 7.31 21.52 -2.66
C HIS A 156 8.27 20.36 -2.87
N THR A 157 8.92 19.94 -1.79
CA THR A 157 9.85 18.82 -1.85
C THR A 157 9.07 17.51 -1.76
N HIS A 158 8.69 17.02 -2.93
CA HIS A 158 8.09 15.72 -3.16
C HIS A 158 8.95 14.92 -4.14
N ILE A 159 8.67 13.62 -4.25
CA ILE A 159 9.29 12.76 -5.27
C ILE A 159 8.22 12.49 -6.30
N GLY A 160 8.15 13.34 -7.33
CA GLY A 160 7.03 13.32 -8.25
C GLY A 160 5.71 13.37 -7.48
N ARG A 161 4.88 12.34 -7.59
CA ARG A 161 3.57 12.30 -6.91
C ARG A 161 3.60 11.95 -5.41
N LEU A 162 4.74 11.56 -4.84
CA LEU A 162 4.82 11.08 -3.46
C LEU A 162 5.16 12.20 -2.46
N GLN A 163 4.30 12.39 -1.46
CA GLN A 163 4.52 13.27 -0.31
C GLN A 163 5.05 12.49 0.90
N PRO A 164 5.78 13.14 1.84
CA PRO A 164 6.28 12.46 3.04
C PRO A 164 5.17 11.79 3.86
N VAL A 165 3.99 12.41 3.95
CA VAL A 165 2.84 11.89 4.71
C VAL A 165 2.24 10.62 4.10
N ASP A 166 2.43 10.39 2.80
CA ASP A 166 1.84 9.24 2.11
C ASP A 166 2.50 7.91 2.54
N ILE A 167 3.72 7.99 3.05
CA ILE A 167 4.53 6.86 3.53
C ILE A 167 4.79 6.92 5.04
N ASP A 168 4.13 7.84 5.76
CA ASP A 168 4.24 7.97 7.20
C ASP A 168 3.39 6.87 7.89
N ILE A 169 4.03 5.75 8.21
CA ILE A 169 3.34 4.61 8.82
C ILE A 169 2.77 4.92 10.20
N ASP A 170 3.36 5.86 10.95
CA ASP A 170 2.88 6.23 12.28
C ASP A 170 1.67 7.15 12.19
N PHE A 171 1.66 8.07 11.23
CA PHE A 171 0.47 8.84 10.89
C PHE A 171 -0.69 7.92 10.51
N LEU A 172 -0.44 6.91 9.65
CA LEU A 172 -1.46 5.93 9.25
C LEU A 172 -1.96 5.08 10.42
N ARG A 173 -1.07 4.61 11.31
CA ARG A 173 -1.44 3.90 12.55
C ARG A 173 -2.29 4.76 13.46
N ASN A 174 -1.89 6.02 13.66
CA ASN A 174 -2.64 6.97 14.48
C ASN A 174 -4.02 7.28 13.90
N ARG A 175 -4.13 7.43 12.58
CA ARG A 175 -5.42 7.60 11.90
C ARG A 175 -6.30 6.36 12.06
N THR A 176 -5.75 5.18 11.86
CA THR A 176 -6.47 3.91 12.06
C THR A 176 -7.03 3.81 13.49
N ARG A 177 -6.23 4.11 14.51
CA ARG A 177 -6.66 4.13 15.90
C ARG A 177 -7.79 5.14 16.15
N LYS A 178 -7.62 6.38 15.68
CA LYS A 178 -8.64 7.44 15.86
C LYS A 178 -9.97 7.08 15.19
N HIS A 179 -9.95 6.56 13.97
CA HIS A 179 -11.19 6.16 13.31
C HIS A 179 -11.84 4.96 13.98
N LYS A 180 -11.07 4.06 14.60
CA LYS A 180 -11.64 3.01 15.47
C LYS A 180 -12.38 3.61 16.68
N GLU A 181 -11.77 4.57 17.37
CA GLU A 181 -12.42 5.27 18.49
C GLU A 181 -13.68 6.03 18.05
N TYR A 182 -13.68 6.60 16.84
CA TYR A 182 -14.85 7.25 16.26
C TYR A 182 -15.95 6.25 15.91
N ILE A 183 -15.62 5.08 15.37
CA ILE A 183 -16.59 4.00 15.15
C ILE A 183 -17.28 3.64 16.46
N ASP A 184 -16.49 3.35 17.52
CA ASP A 184 -17.04 2.97 18.82
C ASP A 184 -17.96 4.08 19.40
N THR A 185 -17.61 5.35 19.17
CA THR A 185 -18.40 6.50 19.63
C THR A 185 -19.66 6.69 18.79
N SER A 186 -19.57 6.57 17.47
CA SER A 186 -20.69 6.68 16.53
C SER A 186 -21.68 5.53 16.71
N GLU A 187 -21.23 4.32 16.99
CA GLU A 187 -22.11 3.17 17.31
C GLU A 187 -22.94 3.44 18.56
N LYS A 188 -22.30 3.89 19.66
CA LYS A 188 -23.02 4.28 20.89
C LYS A 188 -24.03 5.39 20.63
N LYS A 189 -23.71 6.37 19.78
CA LYS A 189 -24.60 7.46 19.38
C LYS A 189 -25.80 6.94 18.57
N VAL A 190 -25.58 6.06 17.60
CA VAL A 190 -26.63 5.40 16.82
C VAL A 190 -27.56 4.61 17.75
N GLU A 191 -27.02 3.76 18.62
CA GLU A 191 -27.83 3.01 19.58
C GLU A 191 -28.65 3.90 20.50
N ALA A 192 -28.06 4.99 21.01
CA ALA A 192 -28.76 5.94 21.87
C ALA A 192 -29.93 6.62 21.12
N LEU A 193 -29.72 7.01 19.87
CA LEU A 193 -30.75 7.62 19.02
C LEU A 193 -31.86 6.61 18.67
N GLU A 194 -31.53 5.35 18.41
CA GLU A 194 -32.52 4.29 18.19
C GLU A 194 -33.39 4.05 19.43
N ARG A 195 -32.77 4.00 20.62
CA ARG A 195 -33.52 3.88 21.89
C ARG A 195 -34.44 5.08 22.12
N GLN A 196 -33.98 6.30 21.82
CA GLN A 196 -34.81 7.51 21.92
C GLN A 196 -35.97 7.49 20.92
N LEU A 197 -35.71 7.03 19.69
CA LEU A 197 -36.72 6.94 18.65
C LEU A 197 -37.81 5.93 19.01
N LYS A 198 -37.43 4.76 19.56
CA LYS A 198 -38.38 3.74 20.06
C LYS A 198 -39.28 4.29 21.19
N LYS A 199 -38.74 5.14 22.07
CA LYS A 199 -39.48 5.75 23.19
C LYS A 199 -40.27 7.00 22.81
N ALA A 200 -40.04 7.58 21.64
CA ALA A 200 -40.73 8.79 21.23
C ALA A 200 -42.21 8.50 20.93
N ILE A 201 -43.11 9.29 21.51
CA ILE A 201 -44.56 9.19 21.25
C ILE A 201 -45.00 10.24 20.22
N ASN A 202 -44.43 11.45 20.31
CA ASN A 202 -44.75 12.59 19.45
C ASN A 202 -44.19 12.40 18.02
N ALA A 203 -45.03 12.60 17.01
CA ALA A 203 -44.70 12.47 15.59
C ALA A 203 -43.59 13.43 15.11
N THR A 204 -43.61 14.69 15.55
CA THR A 204 -42.58 15.69 15.22
C THR A 204 -41.22 15.27 15.78
N LYS A 205 -41.19 14.86 17.06
CA LYS A 205 -39.96 14.36 17.71
C LYS A 205 -39.44 13.08 17.06
N LYS A 206 -40.33 12.17 16.64
CA LYS A 206 -39.94 10.98 15.85
C LYS A 206 -39.26 11.38 14.54
N ARG A 207 -39.80 12.37 13.81
CA ARG A 207 -39.24 12.82 12.54
C ARG A 207 -37.84 13.43 12.74
N GLU A 208 -37.66 14.26 13.74
CA GLU A 208 -36.35 14.83 14.09
C GLU A 208 -35.32 13.76 14.48
N LEU A 209 -35.73 12.79 15.30
CA LEU A 209 -34.86 11.70 15.73
C LEU A 209 -34.47 10.78 14.56
N LYS A 210 -35.37 10.54 13.60
CA LYS A 210 -35.05 9.81 12.37
C LYS A 210 -33.96 10.51 11.57
N LEU A 211 -34.06 11.82 11.36
CA LEU A 211 -33.04 12.59 10.64
C LEU A 211 -31.69 12.56 11.37
N LYS A 212 -31.68 12.70 12.70
CA LYS A 212 -30.45 12.60 13.49
C LYS A 212 -29.83 11.20 13.42
N LEU A 213 -30.66 10.16 13.42
CA LEU A 213 -30.23 8.77 13.32
C LEU A 213 -29.61 8.49 11.95
N GLU A 214 -30.22 8.98 10.87
CA GLU A 214 -29.70 8.88 9.51
C GLU A 214 -28.31 9.52 9.40
N ASN A 215 -28.16 10.78 9.82
CA ASN A 215 -26.86 11.45 9.83
C ASN A 215 -25.82 10.72 10.69
N ALA A 216 -26.22 10.13 11.83
CA ALA A 216 -25.31 9.37 12.68
C ALA A 216 -24.88 8.04 12.05
N ARG A 217 -25.75 7.41 11.25
CA ARG A 217 -25.42 6.20 10.48
C ARG A 217 -24.47 6.51 9.32
N GLU A 218 -24.70 7.61 8.60
CA GLU A 218 -23.76 8.07 7.56
C GLU A 218 -22.37 8.37 8.13
N GLU A 219 -22.32 9.05 9.28
CA GLU A 219 -21.06 9.33 10.00
C GLU A 219 -20.34 8.02 10.38
N LEU A 220 -21.09 7.03 10.90
CA LEU A 220 -20.55 5.71 11.25
C LEU A 220 -20.00 4.97 10.01
N GLU A 221 -20.74 4.96 8.90
CA GLU A 221 -20.32 4.32 7.66
C GLU A 221 -19.05 4.99 7.08
N SER A 222 -19.00 6.32 7.08
CA SER A 222 -17.80 7.06 6.66
C SER A 222 -16.59 6.71 7.53
N ASN A 223 -16.77 6.63 8.86
CA ASN A 223 -15.69 6.24 9.76
C ASN A 223 -15.22 4.80 9.55
N ARG A 224 -16.15 3.86 9.29
CA ARG A 224 -15.83 2.46 8.95
C ARG A 224 -15.05 2.37 7.64
N PHE A 225 -15.47 3.10 6.61
CA PHE A 225 -14.79 3.16 5.33
C PHE A 225 -13.35 3.68 5.46
N ASP A 226 -13.17 4.78 6.19
CA ASP A 226 -11.85 5.37 6.43
C ASP A 226 -10.94 4.40 7.22
N TYR A 227 -11.48 3.79 8.28
CA TYR A 227 -10.76 2.78 9.07
C TYR A 227 -10.25 1.63 8.21
N GLN A 228 -11.14 1.02 7.41
CA GLN A 228 -10.78 -0.08 6.50
C GLN A 228 -9.73 0.35 5.46
N THR A 229 -9.85 1.58 4.95
CA THR A 229 -8.90 2.14 3.98
C THR A 229 -7.51 2.28 4.59
N TYR A 230 -7.38 2.84 5.80
CA TYR A 230 -6.07 2.97 6.47
C TYR A 230 -5.50 1.62 6.87
N GLN A 231 -6.33 0.69 7.36
CA GLN A 231 -5.90 -0.66 7.70
C GLN A 231 -5.33 -1.39 6.47
N LYS A 232 -6.04 -1.36 5.35
CA LYS A 232 -5.57 -1.97 4.09
C LYS A 232 -4.27 -1.35 3.60
N LYS A 233 -4.09 -0.03 3.74
CA LYS A 233 -2.83 0.63 3.40
C LYS A 233 -1.68 0.14 4.29
N LEU A 234 -1.90 0.03 5.61
CA LEU A 234 -0.89 -0.48 6.54
C LEU A 234 -0.49 -1.92 6.22
N GLU A 235 -1.45 -2.78 5.88
CA GLU A 235 -1.18 -4.15 5.43
C GLU A 235 -0.37 -4.19 4.13
N LEU A 236 -0.65 -3.30 3.18
CA LEU A 236 0.14 -3.19 1.95
C LEU A 236 1.60 -2.75 2.23
N PHE A 237 1.81 -1.80 3.14
CA PHE A 237 3.16 -1.44 3.58
C PHE A 237 3.87 -2.61 4.25
N ASP A 238 3.17 -3.34 5.12
CA ASP A 238 3.70 -4.53 5.81
C ASP A 238 4.18 -5.60 4.81
N GLU A 239 3.36 -5.89 3.80
CA GLU A 239 3.71 -6.83 2.75
C GLU A 239 4.85 -6.33 1.85
N ALA A 240 4.83 -5.06 1.48
CA ALA A 240 5.85 -4.45 0.64
C ALA A 240 7.22 -4.38 1.34
N ALA A 241 7.26 -4.13 2.65
CA ALA A 241 8.49 -4.11 3.45
C ALA A 241 9.21 -5.46 3.42
N ASN A 242 8.47 -6.57 3.36
CA ASN A 242 9.05 -7.91 3.25
C ASN A 242 9.76 -8.15 1.92
N ALA A 243 9.55 -7.29 0.92
CA ALA A 243 10.27 -7.36 -0.34
C ALA A 243 11.70 -6.82 -0.23
N PHE A 244 12.11 -6.18 0.86
CA PHE A 244 13.44 -5.59 0.97
C PHE A 244 14.45 -6.59 1.52
N ALA A 245 15.62 -6.69 0.86
CA ALA A 245 16.72 -7.52 1.33
C ALA A 245 17.33 -6.94 2.62
N LYS A 246 18.07 -7.78 3.35
CA LYS A 246 18.91 -7.30 4.45
C LYS A 246 19.96 -6.30 3.92
N ASP A 247 20.16 -5.23 4.68
CA ASP A 247 21.10 -4.15 4.33
C ASP A 247 20.78 -3.53 2.96
N SER A 248 19.50 -3.34 2.66
CA SER A 248 19.07 -2.71 1.40
C SER A 248 19.26 -1.20 1.42
N LEU A 249 19.42 -0.62 0.23
CA LEU A 249 19.68 0.79 0.03
C LEU A 249 18.50 1.45 -0.68
N ILE A 250 17.94 2.51 -0.09
CA ILE A 250 16.95 3.37 -0.76
C ILE A 250 17.62 4.69 -1.12
N GLY A 251 17.90 4.91 -2.40
CA GLY A 251 18.41 6.16 -2.94
C GLY A 251 17.28 7.11 -3.31
N LEU A 252 17.24 8.27 -2.67
CA LEU A 252 16.34 9.37 -2.97
C LEU A 252 17.05 10.41 -3.83
N PHE A 253 16.66 10.51 -5.11
CA PHE A 253 17.22 11.49 -6.04
C PHE A 253 16.21 12.60 -6.31
N SER A 254 16.42 13.74 -5.64
CA SER A 254 15.66 14.98 -5.89
C SER A 254 16.58 16.20 -5.81
N CYS A 255 16.20 17.30 -6.46
CA CYS A 255 17.00 18.53 -6.50
C CYS A 255 17.31 19.14 -5.12
N TYR A 256 16.64 18.69 -4.04
CA TYR A 256 16.78 19.22 -2.68
C TYR A 256 16.78 18.14 -1.58
N ALA A 257 16.95 16.85 -1.93
CA ALA A 257 16.75 15.72 -1.01
C ALA A 257 17.55 15.80 0.30
N ALA A 258 18.79 16.30 0.24
CA ALA A 258 19.69 16.45 1.37
C ALA A 258 19.56 17.79 2.15
N TYR A 259 18.80 18.78 1.64
CA TYR A 259 18.69 20.11 2.27
C TYR A 259 17.35 20.39 2.94
N ASP A 260 16.26 19.82 2.42
CA ASP A 260 14.92 20.20 2.85
C ASP A 260 14.39 19.31 4.00
N ASN A 261 13.70 19.91 4.98
CA ASN A 261 13.14 19.18 6.11
C ASN A 261 12.08 18.16 5.67
N LYS A 262 11.26 18.47 4.65
CA LYS A 262 10.28 17.50 4.13
C LYS A 262 10.98 16.35 3.43
N ALA A 263 12.09 16.59 2.73
CA ALA A 263 12.89 15.50 2.17
C ALA A 263 13.52 14.61 3.26
N LYS A 264 14.03 15.20 4.35
CA LYS A 264 14.50 14.42 5.51
C LYS A 264 13.37 13.59 6.12
N THR A 265 12.18 14.18 6.29
CA THR A 265 10.97 13.44 6.74
C THR A 265 10.62 12.31 5.77
N MET A 266 10.66 12.54 4.46
CA MET A 266 10.45 11.51 3.45
C MET A 266 11.45 10.36 3.61
N MET A 267 12.74 10.67 3.74
CA MET A 267 13.77 9.66 3.92
C MET A 267 13.56 8.86 5.22
N TYR A 268 13.26 9.54 6.33
CA TYR A 268 12.93 8.90 7.60
C TYR A 268 11.74 7.96 7.45
N ASN A 269 10.65 8.44 6.85
CA ASN A 269 9.44 7.64 6.63
C ASN A 269 9.69 6.44 5.70
N LEU A 270 10.53 6.58 4.66
CA LEU A 270 10.94 5.45 3.79
C LEU A 270 11.72 4.40 4.58
N GLY A 271 12.68 4.85 5.39
CA GLY A 271 13.48 3.97 6.23
C GLY A 271 12.59 3.22 7.23
N LYS A 272 11.68 3.93 7.86
CA LYS A 272 10.73 3.34 8.81
C LYS A 272 9.76 2.37 8.14
N ALA A 273 9.19 2.74 7.00
CA ALA A 273 8.21 1.93 6.29
C ALA A 273 8.80 0.63 5.73
N PHE A 274 10.05 0.66 5.24
CA PHE A 274 10.60 -0.46 4.46
C PHE A 274 11.84 -1.12 5.05
N LEU A 275 12.67 -0.39 5.81
CA LEU A 275 13.99 -0.85 6.24
C LEU A 275 14.08 -1.15 7.75
N GLU A 276 13.14 -0.66 8.57
CA GLU A 276 13.15 -0.82 10.04
C GLU A 276 13.33 -2.27 10.49
N ARG A 277 12.75 -3.23 9.76
CA ARG A 277 12.80 -4.67 10.09
C ARG A 277 14.04 -5.39 9.59
N ASN A 278 14.52 -5.01 8.41
CA ASN A 278 15.55 -5.76 7.68
C ASN A 278 16.93 -5.09 7.77
N GLY A 279 17.01 -3.91 8.38
CA GLY A 279 18.18 -3.05 8.30
C GLY A 279 18.35 -2.44 6.92
N GLY A 280 19.32 -1.53 6.79
CA GLY A 280 19.57 -0.81 5.55
C GLY A 280 19.81 0.67 5.76
N THR A 281 19.79 1.42 4.66
CA THR A 281 20.08 2.85 4.69
C THR A 281 19.24 3.58 3.64
N VAL A 282 18.75 4.76 4.01
CA VAL A 282 18.18 5.70 3.05
C VAL A 282 19.20 6.78 2.77
N VAL A 283 19.50 7.02 1.49
CA VAL A 283 20.47 8.03 1.07
C VAL A 283 19.79 9.05 0.17
N GLY A 284 19.78 10.30 0.61
CA GLY A 284 19.29 11.45 -0.11
C GLY A 284 20.42 12.11 -0.88
N PHE A 285 20.24 12.21 -2.19
CA PHE A 285 21.17 12.91 -3.07
C PHE A 285 20.57 14.25 -3.44
N THR A 286 21.14 15.34 -2.91
CA THR A 286 20.96 16.64 -3.55
C THR A 286 22.05 16.83 -4.57
N GLY A 287 21.63 17.02 -5.80
CA GLY A 287 22.37 17.94 -6.65
C GLY A 287 21.47 18.52 -7.71
N PHE A 288 21.83 19.71 -8.15
CA PHE A 288 21.67 20.05 -9.56
C PHE A 288 22.65 19.19 -10.37
N ILE A 289 22.55 17.85 -10.26
CA ILE A 289 23.58 16.87 -10.66
C ILE A 289 23.93 17.01 -12.17
N TRP A 290 23.14 17.78 -12.92
CA TRP A 290 23.25 17.88 -14.37
C TRP A 290 23.26 19.31 -14.91
N THR A 291 23.36 20.34 -14.06
CA THR A 291 23.71 21.69 -14.55
C THR A 291 25.23 21.81 -14.65
N PRO A 292 25.79 22.23 -15.80
CA PRO A 292 27.23 22.33 -16.01
C PRO A 292 27.93 23.43 -15.17
N LYS A 293 27.22 24.05 -14.21
CA LYS A 293 27.74 25.16 -13.39
C LYS A 293 27.83 24.73 -11.91
N LYS A 294 29.03 24.32 -11.52
CA LYS A 294 29.64 24.37 -10.16
C LYS A 294 28.66 24.25 -8.97
N ILE A 295 28.19 23.04 -8.64
CA ILE A 295 27.60 22.77 -7.32
C ILE A 295 28.08 21.41 -6.83
N HIS A 296 28.47 21.32 -5.56
CA HIS A 296 28.89 20.08 -4.91
C HIS A 296 27.67 19.18 -4.68
N PRO A 297 27.68 17.90 -5.10
CA PRO A 297 26.64 16.97 -4.67
C PRO A 297 26.71 16.86 -3.14
N LEU A 298 25.57 16.95 -2.47
CA LEU A 298 25.49 16.70 -1.03
C LEU A 298 24.71 15.42 -0.80
N ILE A 299 25.35 14.52 -0.06
CA ILE A 299 24.79 13.23 0.30
C ILE A 299 24.32 13.34 1.75
N ALA A 300 23.03 13.20 1.97
CA ALA A 300 22.46 12.93 3.28
C ALA A 300 22.29 11.42 3.42
N ALA A 301 22.81 10.82 4.48
CA ALA A 301 22.56 9.41 4.79
C ALA A 301 21.78 9.28 6.10
N LEU A 302 20.74 8.45 6.09
CA LEU A 302 20.00 8.02 7.27
C LEU A 302 20.21 6.51 7.44
N ALA A 303 21.02 6.15 8.43
CA ALA A 303 21.25 4.78 8.85
C ALA A 303 20.63 4.58 10.23
N GLY A 304 19.40 4.05 10.28
CA GLY A 304 18.76 3.53 11.51
C GLY A 304 18.70 4.46 12.74
N SER A 305 18.97 5.75 12.59
CA SER A 305 19.03 6.75 13.65
C SER A 305 18.33 8.03 13.17
N GLU A 306 17.78 8.81 14.10
CA GLU A 306 17.05 10.06 13.81
C GLU A 306 17.98 11.17 13.27
N ASP A 307 19.30 10.96 13.34
CA ASP A 307 20.31 11.92 12.90
C ASP A 307 20.70 11.72 11.44
N VAL A 308 20.35 12.71 10.61
CA VAL A 308 20.83 12.82 9.23
C VAL A 308 22.29 13.24 9.24
N ILE A 309 23.20 12.32 8.90
CA ILE A 309 24.60 12.69 8.65
C ILE A 309 24.68 13.27 7.24
N ALA A 310 24.79 14.59 7.14
CA ALA A 310 25.14 15.26 5.89
C ALA A 310 26.66 15.13 5.69
N LEU A 311 27.08 14.31 4.73
CA LEU A 311 28.47 14.22 4.34
C LEU A 311 28.70 15.28 3.24
N PRO A 312 29.55 16.30 3.45
CA PRO A 312 30.07 17.05 2.33
C PRO A 312 30.84 16.04 1.47
N THR A 313 30.49 15.89 0.19
CA THR A 313 31.36 15.14 -0.70
C THR A 313 32.62 15.99 -0.88
N GLY A 314 33.61 15.73 -0.03
CA GLY A 314 35.00 15.98 -0.37
C GLY A 314 35.26 15.26 -1.69
N GLU A 315 35.81 16.03 -2.63
CA GLU A 315 36.22 15.63 -3.97
C GLU A 315 35.18 15.61 -5.08
N LYS A 316 35.63 16.23 -6.17
CA LYS A 316 34.93 16.56 -7.40
C LYS A 316 34.79 15.27 -8.22
N ILE A 317 33.64 14.59 -8.17
CA ILE A 317 33.34 13.54 -9.14
C ILE A 317 32.99 14.23 -10.47
N VAL A 318 34.01 14.58 -11.26
CA VAL A 318 33.84 14.94 -12.67
C VAL A 318 33.56 13.63 -13.40
N HIS A 319 32.29 13.29 -13.62
CA HIS A 319 31.99 12.40 -14.73
C HIS A 319 32.39 13.14 -16.01
N HIS A 320 33.53 12.76 -16.59
CA HIS A 320 33.76 13.00 -18.01
C HIS A 320 32.69 12.21 -18.76
N VAL A 321 31.52 12.83 -18.96
CA VAL A 321 30.57 12.39 -19.97
C VAL A 321 31.31 12.54 -21.28
N ARG A 322 31.96 11.46 -21.75
CA ARG A 322 32.41 11.38 -23.14
C ARG A 322 31.17 11.69 -23.96
N LYS A 323 31.24 12.73 -24.81
CA LYS A 323 30.23 12.96 -25.84
C LYS A 323 30.07 11.64 -26.58
N GLY A 324 28.99 10.90 -26.28
CA GLY A 324 28.66 9.70 -27.01
C GLY A 324 28.55 10.10 -28.47
N ARG A 325 29.41 9.53 -29.32
CA ARG A 325 29.23 9.59 -30.77
C ARG A 325 28.04 8.70 -31.15
N CYS A 326 26.85 9.03 -30.69
CA CYS A 326 25.63 8.56 -31.35
C CYS A 326 25.35 9.54 -32.48
N GLY A 327 25.89 9.22 -33.64
CA GLY A 327 25.57 9.88 -34.88
C GLY A 327 24.07 9.79 -35.14
N LYS A 328 23.44 10.97 -35.21
CA LYS A 328 22.07 11.25 -35.65
C LYS A 328 20.95 10.74 -34.73
N PRO A 329 20.00 11.62 -34.33
CA PRO A 329 18.81 11.19 -33.61
C PRO A 329 17.97 10.27 -34.52
N CYS A 330 17.54 9.12 -33.99
CA CYS A 330 16.56 8.28 -34.65
C CYS A 330 15.27 9.10 -34.81
N LYS A 331 14.92 9.45 -36.06
CA LYS A 331 13.85 10.40 -36.39
C LYS A 331 12.43 9.86 -36.14
N ASN A 332 12.26 8.61 -35.71
CA ASN A 332 10.96 7.93 -35.70
C ASN A 332 10.44 7.58 -34.29
N PHE A 333 10.79 8.35 -33.26
CA PHE A 333 10.06 8.30 -31.98
C PHE A 333 8.73 9.07 -32.12
N ARG A 334 7.71 8.47 -32.74
CA ARG A 334 6.36 9.03 -32.75
C ARG A 334 5.58 8.62 -31.49
N ARG A 335 4.96 9.62 -30.89
CA ARG A 335 3.96 9.77 -29.79
C ARG A 335 3.36 8.60 -28.98
N TYR A 336 3.53 7.33 -29.33
CA TYR A 336 3.08 6.18 -28.53
C TYR A 336 4.13 5.10 -28.71
N GLY A 337 4.72 4.57 -27.63
CA GLY A 337 5.95 3.77 -27.63
C GLY A 337 5.92 2.46 -28.44
N TYR A 338 5.88 2.55 -29.76
CA TYR A 338 6.02 1.47 -30.72
C TYR A 338 7.22 1.75 -31.63
N CYS A 339 8.05 0.74 -31.83
CA CYS A 339 9.18 0.78 -32.75
C CYS A 339 8.79 0.02 -34.02
N ASP A 340 8.65 0.72 -35.15
CA ASP A 340 8.44 0.13 -36.48
C ASP A 340 9.76 -0.45 -37.03
N HIS A 341 10.41 -1.33 -36.26
CA HIS A 341 11.57 -2.06 -36.76
C HIS A 341 11.06 -3.32 -37.50
N PRO A 342 11.49 -3.58 -38.75
CA PRO A 342 11.01 -4.70 -39.59
C PRO A 342 11.38 -6.11 -39.08
N ARG A 343 11.81 -6.24 -37.82
CA ARG A 343 12.06 -7.52 -37.13
C ARG A 343 11.03 -7.84 -36.04
N ALA A 344 10.11 -6.93 -35.71
CA ALA A 344 8.99 -7.21 -34.83
C ALA A 344 7.91 -7.96 -35.63
N LYS A 345 8.12 -9.26 -35.84
CA LYS A 345 7.02 -10.16 -36.19
C LYS A 345 6.25 -10.44 -34.90
N ASP A 346 4.95 -10.17 -34.95
CA ASP A 346 3.94 -10.46 -33.92
C ASP A 346 3.84 -9.37 -32.81
N GLY A 347 2.91 -8.43 -33.00
CA GLY A 347 2.68 -7.26 -32.16
C GLY A 347 2.27 -7.56 -30.71
N GLY A 348 3.23 -7.92 -29.86
CA GLY A 348 3.12 -7.91 -28.40
C GLY A 348 3.71 -6.63 -27.76
N PRO A 349 3.50 -6.41 -26.45
CA PRO A 349 4.10 -5.30 -25.71
C PRO A 349 5.64 -5.37 -25.73
N CYS A 350 6.27 -4.21 -25.88
CA CYS A 350 7.72 -4.08 -26.03
C CYS A 350 8.42 -4.31 -24.67
N TRP A 351 8.90 -5.54 -24.46
CA TRP A 351 9.85 -5.84 -23.39
C TRP A 351 11.26 -5.55 -23.89
N ILE A 352 11.99 -4.67 -23.20
CA ILE A 352 13.45 -4.59 -23.40
C ILE A 352 14.06 -5.75 -22.61
N HIS A 353 14.04 -6.94 -23.21
CA HIS A 353 14.94 -8.00 -22.82
C HIS A 353 16.31 -7.72 -23.46
N ARG A 354 17.38 -7.91 -22.68
CA ARG A 354 18.63 -8.39 -23.28
C ARG A 354 18.55 -9.90 -23.44
#